data_AF-A0A503XZU5-F1
#
_entry.id   AF-A0A503XZU5-F1
#
_cell.length_a   1.000
_cell.length_b   1.000
_cell.length_c   1.000
_cell.angle_alpha   90.00
_cell.angle_beta   90.00
_cell.angle_gamma   90.00
#
_symmetry.space_group_name_H-M   'P 1'
#
loop_
_entity.id
_entity.type
_entity.pdbx_description
1 polymer ?
#
loop_
_entity_poly.entity_id
_entity_poly.type
_entity_poly.pdbx_seq_one_letter_code
_entity_poly.pdbx_strand_id
1 'polypeptide(L)'
;MKIPKSLLIDPERNSVYGSFAVAVSVWAFSYSVIFGQVLILAYYAVWLPLIMVDYRRFLRHLSSAWLPLSFAAYVCFSVFWSEAPGITARTAVQYFSHIACAYVAARAVSVRTLTIGALVGIFVVLLYSLKVGAYSEDVLDGTYNFVGAFASKNQIGFVASLGIYFSVVFIAFLRHGRLSLFLTVPVVLLSAYLLVISHSATSMASTPAVLALVMLLAMSKVLSRRYRRVIFLVGTGMLVVTILVALNLGLMDFVLGLFGKDSTLTGRTYLWEQGWNAAQRAPMLGVGYAAYWVQGFAEAERLWNEFYITTRTGFHFHNTYIEALVELGFVGATLVSLVILRTLYGHVSAVAFGTWRADSVVLAGVMVLLLIRSFVEVEILNPYIMGSFLMYFSFFKLARLPVARPRRSAARIEEANAARGWSGPEPGTDAAR
;
A
#
# COMPACT_ATOMS: atom_id res chain seq x y z
N MET A 1 30.27 -20.32 3.69
CA MET A 1 29.25 -20.01 4.72
C MET A 1 27.87 -20.35 4.17
N LYS A 2 27.08 -21.21 4.83
CA LYS A 2 25.68 -21.48 4.45
C LYS A 2 24.78 -20.52 5.24
N ILE A 3 24.23 -19.49 4.58
CA ILE A 3 23.23 -18.60 5.22
C ILE A 3 21.96 -19.44 5.45
N PRO A 4 21.48 -19.59 6.69
CA PRO A 4 20.30 -20.39 6.97
C PRO A 4 19.05 -19.76 6.35
N LYS A 5 18.26 -20.56 5.61
CA LYS A 5 17.05 -20.11 4.89
C LYS A 5 16.05 -19.35 5.77
N SER A 6 16.02 -19.67 7.07
CA SER A 6 15.15 -18.99 8.05
C SER A 6 15.48 -17.50 8.18
N LEU A 7 16.74 -17.08 8.04
CA LEU A 7 17.10 -15.66 8.12
C LEU A 7 16.59 -14.84 6.93
N LEU A 8 16.17 -15.48 5.85
CA LEU A 8 15.67 -14.82 4.64
C LEU A 8 14.14 -14.84 4.56
N ILE A 9 13.50 -15.98 4.88
CA ILE A 9 12.06 -16.17 4.60
C ILE A 9 11.21 -16.36 5.86
N ASP A 10 11.77 -16.67 7.02
CA ASP A 10 10.96 -16.86 8.24
C ASP A 10 10.55 -15.49 8.82
N PRO A 11 9.25 -15.11 8.83
CA PRO A 11 8.80 -13.78 9.24
C PRO A 11 9.15 -13.44 10.69
N GLU A 12 9.42 -14.45 11.52
CA GLU A 12 9.80 -14.29 12.93
C GLU A 12 11.32 -14.06 13.10
N ARG A 13 12.13 -14.48 12.13
CA ARG A 13 13.61 -14.47 12.23
C ARG A 13 14.30 -13.61 11.18
N ASN A 14 13.60 -13.19 10.13
CA ASN A 14 14.17 -12.44 9.01
C ASN A 14 14.05 -10.91 9.16
N SER A 15 13.89 -10.38 10.37
CA SER A 15 13.63 -8.94 10.60
C SER A 15 14.70 -8.04 9.98
N VAL A 16 15.98 -8.43 10.03
CA VAL A 16 17.09 -7.67 9.45
C VAL A 16 16.97 -7.59 7.93
N TYR A 17 16.96 -8.74 7.26
CA TYR A 17 16.86 -8.81 5.80
C TYR A 17 15.55 -8.21 5.29
N GLY A 18 14.42 -8.53 5.93
CA GLY A 18 13.11 -8.02 5.53
C GLY A 18 12.99 -6.51 5.70
N SER A 19 13.54 -5.93 6.79
CA SER A 19 13.52 -4.47 6.97
C SER A 19 14.40 -3.77 5.94
N PHE A 20 15.57 -4.35 5.64
CA PHE A 20 16.45 -3.86 4.57
C PHE A 20 15.78 -3.92 3.20
N ALA A 21 15.19 -5.06 2.82
CA ALA A 21 14.50 -5.25 1.56
C ALA A 21 13.33 -4.26 1.38
N VAL A 22 12.55 -4.01 2.45
CA VAL A 22 11.48 -3.01 2.44
C VAL A 22 12.05 -1.60 2.33
N ALA A 23 13.11 -1.25 3.04
CA ALA A 23 13.73 0.08 2.94
C ALA A 23 14.29 0.36 1.52
N VAL A 24 14.95 -0.64 0.91
CA VAL A 24 15.38 -0.58 -0.51
C VAL A 24 14.19 -0.40 -1.44
N SER A 25 13.08 -1.11 -1.18
CA SER A 25 11.86 -0.98 -1.97
C SER A 25 11.27 0.43 -1.87
N VAL A 26 11.19 0.99 -0.66
CA VAL A 26 10.71 2.36 -0.42
C VAL A 26 11.59 3.38 -1.16
N TRP A 27 12.91 3.24 -1.10
CA TRP A 27 13.82 4.09 -1.85
C TRP A 27 13.64 3.98 -3.37
N ALA A 28 13.52 2.75 -3.88
CA ALA A 28 13.26 2.50 -5.30
C ALA A 28 11.92 3.09 -5.76
N PHE A 29 10.88 2.97 -4.94
CA PHE A 29 9.56 3.51 -5.25
C PHE A 29 9.51 5.04 -5.22
N SER A 30 10.38 5.68 -4.45
CA SER A 30 10.48 7.13 -4.43
C SER A 30 11.26 7.68 -5.61
N TYR A 31 12.38 7.05 -5.96
CA TYR A 31 13.39 7.70 -6.81
C TYR A 31 13.83 6.89 -8.03
N SER A 32 13.12 5.83 -8.41
CA SER A 32 13.39 5.11 -9.66
C SER A 32 13.27 5.98 -10.91
N VAL A 33 12.47 7.05 -10.87
CA VAL A 33 12.41 8.05 -11.96
C VAL A 33 13.73 8.81 -12.11
N ILE A 34 14.48 9.00 -11.01
CA ILE A 34 15.74 9.76 -10.99
C ILE A 34 16.94 8.86 -11.26
N PHE A 35 17.01 7.73 -10.55
CA PHE A 35 18.16 6.80 -10.61
C PHE A 35 17.96 5.67 -11.64
N GLY A 36 16.80 5.64 -12.31
CA GLY A 36 16.48 4.73 -13.40
C GLY A 36 16.46 3.26 -12.97
N GLN A 37 16.92 2.42 -13.91
CA GLN A 37 16.81 0.96 -13.83
C GLN A 37 17.57 0.34 -12.66
N VAL A 38 18.63 1.00 -12.16
CA VAL A 38 19.45 0.47 -11.05
C VAL A 38 18.60 0.21 -9.81
N LEU A 39 17.69 1.13 -9.46
CA LEU A 39 16.83 0.95 -8.31
C LEU A 39 15.73 -0.10 -8.54
N ILE A 40 15.26 -0.24 -9.78
CA ILE A 40 14.31 -1.29 -10.16
C ILE A 40 14.98 -2.66 -10.03
N LEU A 41 16.22 -2.80 -10.49
CA LEU A 41 17.01 -4.02 -10.35
C LEU A 41 17.32 -4.33 -8.88
N ALA A 42 17.64 -3.32 -8.07
CA ALA A 42 17.83 -3.49 -6.63
C ALA A 42 16.53 -3.98 -5.94
N TYR A 43 15.39 -3.40 -6.31
CA TYR A 43 14.06 -3.84 -5.86
C TYR A 43 13.79 -5.31 -6.22
N TYR A 44 14.10 -5.72 -7.45
CA TYR A 44 13.95 -7.12 -7.86
C TYR A 44 14.93 -8.06 -7.14
N ALA A 45 16.18 -7.63 -6.95
CA ALA A 45 17.21 -8.41 -6.28
C ALA A 45 16.87 -8.74 -4.83
N VAL A 46 16.10 -7.87 -4.14
CA VAL A 46 15.68 -8.12 -2.76
C VAL A 46 14.43 -8.99 -2.63
N TRP A 47 13.69 -9.28 -3.71
CA TRP A 47 12.46 -10.09 -3.62
C TRP A 47 12.50 -11.36 -4.47
N LEU A 48 12.81 -11.27 -5.77
CA LEU A 48 12.68 -12.40 -6.69
C LEU A 48 13.59 -13.60 -6.34
N PRO A 49 14.85 -13.42 -5.88
CA PRO A 49 15.69 -14.56 -5.50
C PRO A 49 15.12 -15.41 -4.35
N LEU A 50 14.24 -14.85 -3.51
CA LEU A 50 13.62 -15.62 -2.42
C LEU A 50 12.75 -16.76 -2.95
N ILE A 51 12.21 -16.65 -4.16
CA ILE A 51 11.45 -17.72 -4.82
C ILE A 51 12.34 -18.96 -5.00
N MET A 52 13.61 -18.77 -5.38
CA MET A 52 14.56 -19.88 -5.55
C MET A 52 14.95 -20.54 -4.23
N VAL A 53 14.89 -19.80 -3.11
CA VAL A 53 15.24 -20.32 -1.79
C VAL A 53 14.18 -21.32 -1.27
N ASP A 54 12.89 -21.08 -1.54
CA ASP A 54 11.78 -21.98 -1.18
C ASP A 54 10.53 -21.83 -2.08
N TYR A 55 10.63 -22.28 -3.34
CA TYR A 55 9.55 -22.14 -4.33
C TYR A 55 8.23 -22.80 -3.87
N ARG A 56 8.31 -23.90 -3.10
CA ARG A 56 7.12 -24.64 -2.61
C ARG A 56 6.29 -23.78 -1.67
N ARG A 57 6.93 -22.98 -0.81
CA ARG A 57 6.24 -22.06 0.09
C ARG A 57 5.43 -21.01 -0.68
N PHE A 58 5.99 -20.48 -1.77
CA PHE A 58 5.33 -19.46 -2.58
C PHE A 58 4.23 -20.04 -3.49
N LEU A 59 4.37 -21.26 -3.99
CA LEU A 59 3.35 -21.87 -4.86
C LEU A 59 2.13 -22.42 -4.10
N ARG A 60 2.30 -22.88 -2.84
CA ARG A 60 1.23 -23.57 -2.09
C ARG A 60 -0.06 -22.75 -1.89
N HIS A 61 -0.01 -21.41 -1.98
CA HIS A 61 -1.15 -20.53 -1.71
C HIS A 61 -1.50 -19.61 -2.88
N LEU A 62 -1.09 -19.97 -4.11
CA LEU A 62 -1.34 -19.15 -5.29
C LEU A 62 -2.84 -19.03 -5.60
N SER A 63 -3.65 -20.04 -5.26
CA SER A 63 -5.12 -19.98 -5.41
C SER A 63 -5.77 -18.83 -4.63
N SER A 64 -5.17 -18.41 -3.50
CA SER A 64 -5.65 -17.26 -2.73
C SER A 64 -5.34 -15.91 -3.38
N ALA A 65 -4.49 -15.89 -4.41
CA ALA A 65 -4.08 -14.70 -5.16
C ALA A 65 -4.91 -14.47 -6.44
N TRP A 66 -5.99 -15.24 -6.66
CA TRP A 66 -6.73 -15.23 -7.92
C TRP A 66 -7.18 -13.83 -8.36
N LEU A 67 -7.62 -12.96 -7.45
CA LEU A 67 -8.16 -11.64 -7.81
C LEU A 67 -7.05 -10.68 -8.31
N PRO A 68 -5.95 -10.43 -7.57
CA PRO A 68 -4.80 -9.69 -8.10
C PRO A 68 -4.22 -10.30 -9.38
N LEU A 69 -4.17 -11.63 -9.48
CA LEU A 69 -3.65 -12.29 -10.68
C LEU A 69 -4.58 -12.14 -11.88
N SER A 70 -5.91 -12.13 -11.66
CA SER A 70 -6.90 -11.86 -12.72
C SER A 70 -6.77 -10.43 -13.22
N PHE A 71 -6.57 -9.47 -12.31
CA PHE A 71 -6.31 -8.08 -12.69
C PHE A 71 -4.99 -7.93 -13.45
N ALA A 72 -3.92 -8.57 -12.98
CA ALA A 72 -2.63 -8.56 -13.67
C ALA A 72 -2.72 -9.21 -15.05
N ALA A 73 -3.43 -10.32 -15.18
CA ALA A 73 -3.67 -10.99 -16.46
C ALA A 73 -4.45 -10.08 -17.41
N TYR A 74 -5.50 -9.41 -16.93
CA TYR A 74 -6.27 -8.45 -17.71
C TYR A 74 -5.39 -7.29 -18.22
N VAL A 75 -4.55 -6.73 -17.34
CA VAL A 75 -3.54 -5.71 -17.71
C VAL A 75 -2.59 -6.23 -18.80
N CYS A 76 -2.10 -7.47 -18.70
CA CYS A 76 -1.26 -8.07 -19.74
C CYS A 76 -2.03 -8.32 -21.05
N PHE A 77 -3.29 -8.75 -20.98
CA PHE A 77 -4.11 -8.95 -22.18
C PHE A 77 -4.42 -7.63 -22.89
N SER A 78 -4.44 -6.50 -22.16
CA SER A 78 -4.70 -5.19 -22.76
C SER A 78 -3.72 -4.77 -23.86
N VAL A 79 -2.57 -5.45 -23.97
CA VAL A 79 -1.63 -5.30 -25.11
C VAL A 79 -2.32 -5.53 -26.46
N PHE A 80 -3.29 -6.46 -26.53
CA PHE A 80 -3.90 -6.86 -27.81
C PHE A 80 -4.88 -5.84 -28.39
N TRP A 81 -5.41 -4.92 -27.58
CA TRP A 81 -6.30 -3.84 -28.02
C TRP A 81 -5.77 -2.45 -27.71
N SER A 82 -4.50 -2.36 -27.30
CA SER A 82 -3.89 -1.10 -26.87
C SER A 82 -3.60 -0.17 -28.05
N GLU A 83 -3.87 1.12 -27.86
CA GLU A 83 -3.45 2.20 -28.76
C GLU A 83 -1.92 2.43 -28.74
N ALA A 84 -1.22 1.91 -27.72
CA ALA A 84 0.23 1.94 -27.60
C ALA A 84 0.81 0.59 -27.16
N PRO A 85 0.75 -0.47 -28.01
CA PRO A 85 1.06 -1.85 -27.60
C PRO A 85 2.44 -2.05 -26.98
N GLY A 86 3.46 -1.36 -27.48
CA GLY A 86 4.83 -1.46 -26.95
C GLY A 86 4.97 -0.91 -25.53
N ILE A 87 4.31 0.21 -25.23
CA ILE A 87 4.30 0.82 -23.89
C ILE A 87 3.48 -0.05 -22.95
N THR A 88 2.29 -0.48 -23.39
CA THR A 88 1.43 -1.39 -22.63
C THR A 88 2.15 -2.69 -22.28
N ALA A 89 2.82 -3.33 -23.24
CA ALA A 89 3.53 -4.59 -23.00
C ALA A 89 4.64 -4.42 -21.95
N ARG A 90 5.45 -3.36 -22.09
CA ARG A 90 6.49 -3.04 -21.10
C ARG A 90 5.89 -2.81 -19.72
N THR A 91 4.95 -1.89 -19.59
CA THR A 91 4.40 -1.47 -18.29
C THR A 91 3.59 -2.61 -17.65
N ALA A 92 2.89 -3.43 -18.44
CA ALA A 92 2.18 -4.62 -17.94
C ALA A 92 3.14 -5.64 -17.31
N VAL A 93 4.30 -5.91 -17.94
CA VAL A 93 5.34 -6.78 -17.35
C VAL A 93 5.90 -6.20 -16.06
N GLN A 94 6.12 -4.88 -16.03
CA GLN A 94 6.57 -4.17 -14.83
C GLN A 94 5.53 -4.27 -13.70
N TYR A 95 4.23 -4.11 -14.01
CA TYR A 95 3.15 -4.22 -13.04
C TYR A 95 2.97 -5.65 -12.53
N PHE A 96 3.01 -6.65 -13.42
CA PHE A 96 2.95 -8.07 -13.05
C PHE A 96 4.09 -8.46 -12.11
N SER A 97 5.33 -8.09 -12.44
CA SER A 97 6.51 -8.38 -11.61
C SER A 97 6.49 -7.62 -10.28
N HIS A 98 5.92 -6.42 -10.24
CA HIS A 98 5.67 -5.66 -9.01
C HIS A 98 4.68 -6.38 -8.09
N ILE A 99 3.56 -6.90 -8.64
CA ILE A 99 2.61 -7.74 -7.90
C ILE A 99 3.29 -9.01 -7.38
N ALA A 100 4.14 -9.65 -8.19
CA ALA A 100 4.89 -10.84 -7.77
C ALA A 100 5.85 -10.54 -6.62
N CYS A 101 6.54 -9.40 -6.65
CA CYS A 101 7.41 -8.96 -5.55
C CYS A 101 6.60 -8.66 -4.28
N ALA A 102 5.45 -7.98 -4.40
CA ALA A 102 4.55 -7.75 -3.26
C ALA A 102 4.00 -9.06 -2.67
N TYR A 103 3.72 -10.07 -3.51
CA TYR A 103 3.37 -11.42 -3.08
C TYR A 103 4.48 -12.06 -2.27
N VAL A 104 5.70 -12.08 -2.82
CA VAL A 104 6.87 -12.64 -2.14
C VAL A 104 7.11 -11.93 -0.81
N ALA A 105 7.06 -10.60 -0.79
CA ALA A 105 7.19 -9.80 0.42
C ALA A 105 6.15 -10.15 1.48
N ALA A 106 4.87 -10.24 1.10
CA ALA A 106 3.80 -10.61 2.00
C ALA A 106 3.95 -12.03 2.59
N ARG A 107 4.59 -12.94 1.86
CA ARG A 107 4.86 -14.31 2.34
C ARG A 107 6.14 -14.42 3.16
N ALA A 108 7.13 -13.58 2.91
CA ALA A 108 8.43 -13.61 3.59
C ALA A 108 8.43 -12.76 4.87
N VAL A 109 7.76 -11.62 4.90
CA VAL A 109 8.00 -10.57 5.91
C VAL A 109 6.78 -10.34 6.80
N SER A 110 6.96 -10.15 8.12
CA SER A 110 5.87 -9.84 9.05
C SER A 110 5.40 -8.38 8.92
N VAL A 111 4.20 -8.03 9.42
CA VAL A 111 3.73 -6.63 9.41
C VAL A 111 4.68 -5.74 10.23
N ARG A 112 5.23 -6.26 11.33
CA ARG A 112 6.25 -5.56 12.11
C ARG A 112 7.50 -5.25 11.29
N THR A 113 8.03 -6.23 10.58
CA THR A 113 9.23 -6.04 9.74
C THR A 113 8.94 -5.10 8.56
N LEU A 114 7.75 -5.15 7.97
CA LEU A 114 7.30 -4.15 6.99
C LEU A 114 7.34 -2.74 7.60
N THR A 115 6.74 -2.54 8.77
CA THR A 115 6.69 -1.23 9.44
C THR A 115 8.09 -0.71 9.76
N ILE A 116 8.99 -1.54 10.28
CA ILE A 116 10.37 -1.13 10.58
C ILE A 116 11.10 -0.74 9.30
N GLY A 117 11.05 -1.58 8.26
CA GLY A 117 11.69 -1.27 6.98
C GLY A 117 11.10 -0.04 6.31
N ALA A 118 9.79 0.17 6.41
CA ALA A 118 9.12 1.37 5.91
C ALA A 118 9.58 2.62 6.66
N LEU A 119 9.67 2.59 8.00
CA LEU A 119 10.19 3.71 8.79
C LEU A 119 11.62 4.08 8.41
N VAL A 120 12.50 3.09 8.28
CA VAL A 120 13.89 3.31 7.85
C VAL A 120 13.94 3.89 6.44
N GLY A 121 13.22 3.27 5.49
CA GLY A 121 13.16 3.74 4.10
C GLY A 121 12.61 5.16 3.98
N ILE A 122 11.49 5.45 4.65
CA ILE A 122 10.84 6.76 4.66
C ILE A 122 11.79 7.81 5.25
N PHE A 123 12.44 7.52 6.38
CA PHE A 123 13.40 8.44 6.97
C PHE A 123 14.52 8.82 6.00
N VAL A 124 15.12 7.83 5.31
CA VAL A 124 16.17 8.06 4.32
C VAL A 124 15.64 8.83 3.10
N VAL A 125 14.46 8.48 2.61
CA VAL A 125 13.79 9.19 1.49
C VAL A 125 13.56 10.65 1.83
N LEU A 126 13.01 10.94 3.01
CA LEU A 126 12.70 12.30 3.46
C LEU A 126 13.98 13.12 3.71
N LEU A 127 15.04 12.53 4.27
CA LEU A 127 16.35 13.19 4.40
C LEU A 127 16.96 13.54 3.04
N TYR A 128 16.86 12.64 2.06
CA TYR A 128 17.34 12.93 0.71
C TYR A 128 16.52 14.05 0.05
N SER A 129 15.19 14.02 0.21
CA SER A 129 14.33 15.11 -0.26
C SER A 129 14.69 16.46 0.36
N LEU A 130 14.98 16.51 1.67
CA LEU A 130 15.49 17.71 2.32
C LEU A 130 16.83 18.17 1.75
N LYS A 131 17.75 17.23 1.49
CA LYS A 131 19.05 17.55 0.89
C LYS A 131 18.90 18.16 -0.51
N VAL A 132 17.98 17.62 -1.32
CA VAL A 132 17.71 18.15 -2.66
C VAL A 132 17.05 19.53 -2.58
N GLY A 133 16.14 19.73 -1.63
CA GLY A 133 15.66 21.06 -1.27
C GLY A 133 14.80 21.76 -2.33
N ALA A 134 14.33 21.05 -3.36
CA ALA A 134 13.65 21.69 -4.49
C ALA A 134 12.20 22.09 -4.16
N TYR A 135 11.78 23.19 -4.77
CA TYR A 135 10.42 23.70 -4.76
C TYR A 135 9.88 23.71 -6.19
N SER A 136 8.59 23.45 -6.35
CA SER A 136 7.89 23.58 -7.62
C SER A 136 6.82 24.66 -7.51
N GLU A 137 6.76 25.52 -8.52
CA GLU A 137 5.66 26.45 -8.69
C GLU A 137 4.43 25.70 -9.21
N ASP A 138 3.28 25.99 -8.61
CA ASP A 138 1.97 25.55 -9.10
C ASP A 138 1.45 26.62 -10.06
N VAL A 139 1.52 26.35 -11.36
CA VAL A 139 1.22 27.32 -12.42
C VAL A 139 -0.22 27.85 -12.34
N LEU A 140 -1.13 27.09 -11.76
CA LEU A 140 -2.54 27.49 -11.60
C LEU A 140 -2.75 28.55 -10.50
N ASP A 141 -1.92 28.53 -9.46
CA ASP A 141 -2.13 29.33 -8.25
C ASP A 141 -0.95 30.27 -7.90
N GLY A 142 0.17 30.14 -8.62
CA GLY A 142 1.43 30.83 -8.32
C GLY A 142 2.09 30.40 -7.00
N THR A 143 1.62 29.31 -6.38
CA THR A 143 2.15 28.86 -5.08
C THR A 143 3.42 28.05 -5.23
N TYR A 144 4.41 28.31 -4.38
CA TYR A 144 5.67 27.57 -4.36
C TYR A 144 5.63 26.50 -3.27
N ASN A 145 5.59 25.24 -3.68
CA ASN A 145 5.43 24.11 -2.77
C ASN A 145 6.70 23.28 -2.70
N PHE A 146 7.05 22.82 -1.50
CA PHE A 146 8.20 21.94 -1.32
C PHE A 146 7.94 20.58 -1.97
N VAL A 147 8.80 20.19 -2.91
CA VAL A 147 8.73 18.87 -3.59
C VAL A 147 9.93 18.00 -3.26
N GLY A 148 11.03 18.60 -2.77
CA GLY A 148 12.25 17.87 -2.43
C GLY A 148 12.82 17.19 -3.66
N ALA A 149 12.98 15.87 -3.62
CA ALA A 149 13.43 15.08 -4.76
C ALA A 149 12.26 14.51 -5.60
N PHE A 150 11.00 14.82 -5.26
CA PHE A 150 9.84 14.33 -5.99
C PHE A 150 9.43 15.27 -7.13
N ALA A 151 8.64 14.75 -8.06
CA ALA A 151 8.08 15.54 -9.16
C ALA A 151 6.86 16.37 -8.71
N SER A 152 6.19 15.99 -7.60
CA SER A 152 5.00 16.70 -7.13
C SER A 152 4.89 16.77 -5.61
N LYS A 153 4.21 17.81 -5.14
CA LYS A 153 3.90 18.03 -3.72
C LYS A 153 3.12 16.88 -3.09
N ASN A 154 2.29 16.21 -3.89
CA ASN A 154 1.44 15.11 -3.42
C ASN A 154 2.22 13.82 -3.18
N GLN A 155 3.31 13.58 -3.91
CA GLN A 155 4.19 12.43 -3.71
C GLN A 155 4.95 12.55 -2.38
N ILE A 156 5.57 13.70 -2.09
CA ILE A 156 6.27 13.89 -0.82
C ILE A 156 5.28 13.92 0.36
N GLY A 157 4.12 14.55 0.18
CA GLY A 157 3.04 14.52 1.15
C GLY A 157 2.58 13.10 1.48
N PHE A 158 2.44 12.23 0.47
CA PHE A 158 2.10 10.81 0.67
C PHE A 158 3.15 10.06 1.50
N VAL A 159 4.43 10.23 1.18
CA VAL A 159 5.52 9.57 1.91
C VAL A 159 5.58 10.06 3.36
N ALA A 160 5.39 11.37 3.59
CA ALA A 160 5.30 11.95 4.91
C ALA A 160 4.08 11.43 5.70
N SER A 161 2.90 11.33 5.07
CA SER A 161 1.71 10.70 5.65
C SER A 161 1.96 9.26 6.07
N LEU A 162 2.61 8.46 5.22
CA LEU A 162 3.02 7.10 5.56
C LEU A 162 4.02 7.07 6.72
N GLY A 163 4.94 8.03 6.79
CA GLY A 163 5.91 8.17 7.88
C GLY A 163 5.24 8.42 9.23
N ILE A 164 4.30 9.36 9.29
CA ILE A 164 3.47 9.62 10.49
C ILE A 164 2.66 8.38 10.82
N TYR A 165 1.95 7.82 9.85
CA TYR A 165 1.10 6.65 10.02
C TYR A 165 1.86 5.45 10.59
N PHE A 166 2.97 5.05 9.95
CA PHE A 166 3.78 3.92 10.39
C PHE A 166 4.41 4.16 11.75
N SER A 167 4.77 5.40 12.08
CA SER A 167 5.32 5.75 13.39
C SER A 167 4.29 5.57 14.50
N VAL A 168 3.05 6.05 14.28
CA VAL A 168 1.97 5.91 15.27
C VAL A 168 1.64 4.44 15.50
N VAL A 169 1.44 3.64 14.44
CA VAL A 169 1.13 2.21 14.61
C VAL A 169 2.30 1.42 15.18
N PHE A 170 3.54 1.81 14.89
CA PHE A 170 4.71 1.18 15.48
C PHE A 170 4.76 1.41 16.99
N ILE A 171 4.59 2.66 17.43
CA ILE A 171 4.56 3.02 18.86
C ILE A 171 3.37 2.37 19.58
N ALA A 172 2.19 2.34 18.94
CA ALA A 172 0.98 1.81 19.54
C ALA A 172 0.98 0.28 19.68
N PHE A 173 1.53 -0.46 18.70
CA PHE A 173 1.33 -1.91 18.62
C PHE A 173 2.59 -2.77 18.49
N LEU A 174 3.70 -2.24 17.95
CA LEU A 174 4.81 -3.07 17.43
C LEU A 174 6.16 -2.79 18.11
N ARG A 175 6.24 -1.75 18.95
CA ARG A 175 7.44 -1.31 19.66
C ARG A 175 7.96 -2.35 20.65
N HIS A 176 9.26 -2.30 20.94
CA HIS A 176 9.92 -3.09 21.98
C HIS A 176 10.91 -2.21 22.74
N GLY A 177 10.65 -1.97 24.02
CA GLY A 177 11.50 -1.15 24.88
C GLY A 177 11.39 0.37 24.65
N ARG A 178 12.24 1.14 25.34
CA ARG A 178 12.29 2.61 25.24
C ARG A 178 13.11 3.09 24.05
N LEU A 179 14.15 2.35 23.66
CA LEU A 179 15.00 2.69 22.51
C LEU A 179 14.19 2.83 21.20
N SER A 180 13.21 1.95 20.99
CA SER A 180 12.34 2.04 19.80
C SER A 180 11.52 3.33 19.74
N LEU A 181 11.18 3.93 20.89
CA LEU A 181 10.50 5.22 20.93
C LEU A 181 11.46 6.33 20.47
N PHE A 182 12.66 6.39 21.05
CA PHE A 182 13.68 7.37 20.69
C PHE A 182 14.03 7.32 19.20
N LEU A 183 14.14 6.12 18.61
CA LEU A 183 14.42 5.96 17.18
C LEU A 183 13.26 6.39 16.26
N THR A 184 12.03 6.43 16.77
CA THR A 184 10.84 6.83 15.96
C THR A 184 10.63 8.35 15.97
N VAL A 185 11.07 9.05 17.01
CA VAL A 185 10.88 10.51 17.15
C VAL A 185 11.42 11.30 15.95
N PRO A 186 12.65 11.07 15.46
CA PRO A 186 13.16 11.78 14.29
C PRO A 186 12.30 11.58 13.04
N VAL A 187 11.77 10.38 12.85
CA VAL A 187 10.92 10.05 11.69
C VAL A 187 9.60 10.81 11.77
N VAL A 188 8.96 10.86 12.94
CA VAL A 188 7.73 11.62 13.16
C VAL A 188 7.94 13.11 12.92
N LEU A 189 8.98 13.70 13.53
CA LEU A 189 9.25 15.13 13.41
C LEU A 189 9.55 15.52 11.96
N LEU A 190 10.40 14.74 11.28
CA LEU A 190 10.73 14.96 9.89
C LEU A 190 9.50 14.83 8.98
N SER A 191 8.69 13.79 9.20
CA SER A 191 7.46 13.57 8.42
C SER A 191 6.44 14.67 8.66
N ALA A 192 6.24 15.10 9.91
CA ALA A 192 5.32 16.20 10.23
C ALA A 192 5.79 17.52 9.62
N TYR A 193 7.08 17.85 9.73
CA TYR A 193 7.67 19.04 9.12
C TYR A 193 7.47 19.05 7.61
N LEU A 194 7.84 17.96 6.92
CA LEU A 194 7.72 17.86 5.47
C LEU A 194 6.28 17.82 4.98
N LEU A 195 5.36 17.21 5.73
CA LEU A 195 3.94 17.24 5.42
C LEU A 195 3.41 18.68 5.41
N VAL A 196 3.77 19.48 6.42
CA VAL A 196 3.33 20.87 6.53
C VAL A 196 3.87 21.73 5.38
N ILE A 197 5.19 21.67 5.11
CA ILE A 197 5.78 22.52 4.05
C ILE A 197 5.46 22.04 2.63
N SER A 198 5.00 20.79 2.46
CA SER A 198 4.54 20.29 1.16
C SER A 198 3.22 20.91 0.72
N HIS A 199 2.41 21.42 1.66
CA HIS A 199 1.04 21.92 1.41
C HIS A 199 0.16 20.94 0.60
N SER A 200 0.41 19.63 0.71
CA SER A 200 -0.42 18.62 0.04
C SER A 200 -1.75 18.46 0.78
N ALA A 201 -2.79 19.14 0.29
CA ALA A 201 -4.14 19.12 0.87
C ALA A 201 -4.68 17.69 1.08
N THR A 202 -4.51 16.83 0.08
CA THR A 202 -4.89 15.40 0.16
C THR A 202 -4.19 14.69 1.33
N SER A 203 -2.89 14.92 1.51
CA SER A 203 -2.09 14.29 2.56
C SER A 203 -2.44 14.82 3.95
N MET A 204 -2.64 16.14 4.05
CA MET A 204 -3.07 16.80 5.28
C MET A 204 -4.46 16.37 5.75
N ALA A 205 -5.40 16.14 4.84
CA ALA A 205 -6.75 15.68 5.18
C ALA A 205 -6.81 14.18 5.47
N SER A 206 -6.12 13.36 4.66
CA SER A 206 -6.17 11.89 4.79
C SER A 206 -5.43 11.36 6.01
N THR A 207 -4.38 12.07 6.50
CA THR A 207 -3.57 11.61 7.65
C THR A 207 -4.37 11.58 8.97
N PRO A 208 -5.04 12.67 9.41
CA PRO A 208 -5.88 12.63 10.61
C PRO A 208 -7.03 11.64 10.49
N ALA A 209 -7.65 11.55 9.30
CA ALA A 209 -8.76 10.62 9.06
C ALA A 209 -8.35 9.16 9.26
N VAL A 210 -7.19 8.74 8.71
CA VAL A 210 -6.70 7.38 8.90
C VAL A 210 -6.26 7.11 10.34
N LEU A 211 -5.64 8.10 11.02
CA LEU A 211 -5.23 7.96 12.42
C LEU A 211 -6.45 7.83 13.34
N ALA A 212 -7.50 8.60 13.11
CA ALA A 212 -8.76 8.49 13.84
C ALA A 212 -9.39 7.11 13.65
N LEU A 213 -9.45 6.60 12.41
CA LEU A 213 -9.95 5.25 12.16
C LEU A 213 -9.11 4.17 12.86
N VAL A 214 -7.78 4.25 12.76
CA VAL A 214 -6.90 3.30 13.45
C VAL A 214 -7.11 3.36 14.96
N MET A 215 -7.26 4.55 15.53
CA MET A 215 -7.57 4.72 16.95
C MET A 215 -8.91 4.04 17.31
N LEU A 216 -9.97 4.23 16.52
CA LEU A 216 -11.25 3.56 16.72
C LEU A 216 -11.13 2.03 16.65
N LEU A 217 -10.44 1.51 15.64
CA LEU A 217 -10.18 0.07 15.49
C LEU A 217 -9.30 -0.48 16.63
N ALA A 218 -8.39 0.32 17.16
CA ALA A 218 -7.55 -0.03 18.30
C ALA A 218 -8.35 -0.09 19.60
N MET A 219 -9.18 0.92 19.86
CA MET A 219 -10.09 0.97 21.01
C MET A 219 -11.07 -0.20 21.00
N SER A 220 -11.43 -0.72 19.82
CA SER A 220 -12.27 -1.92 19.72
C SER A 220 -11.66 -3.17 20.40
N LYS A 221 -10.35 -3.17 20.72
CA LYS A 221 -9.67 -4.26 21.42
C LYS A 221 -10.29 -4.59 22.78
N VAL A 222 -10.75 -3.58 23.52
CA VAL A 222 -11.36 -3.79 24.85
C VAL A 222 -12.80 -4.29 24.77
N LEU A 223 -13.42 -4.23 23.58
CA LEU A 223 -14.81 -4.59 23.39
C LEU A 223 -14.96 -6.10 23.15
N SER A 224 -16.04 -6.65 23.71
CA SER A 224 -16.43 -8.03 23.43
C SER A 224 -16.68 -8.21 21.92
N ARG A 225 -16.52 -9.45 21.44
CA ARG A 225 -16.77 -9.78 20.03
C ARG A 225 -18.19 -9.42 19.59
N ARG A 226 -19.17 -9.47 20.50
CA ARG A 226 -20.56 -9.08 20.21
C ARG A 226 -20.66 -7.57 19.95
N TYR A 227 -20.09 -6.74 20.83
CA TYR A 227 -20.10 -5.28 20.65
C TYR A 227 -19.36 -4.83 19.39
N ARG A 228 -18.20 -5.41 19.07
CA ARG A 228 -17.47 -5.12 17.82
C ARG A 228 -18.33 -5.37 16.58
N ARG A 229 -19.10 -6.46 16.56
CA ARG A 229 -20.01 -6.78 15.45
C ARG A 229 -21.14 -5.77 15.34
N VAL A 230 -21.76 -5.41 16.46
CA VAL A 230 -22.84 -4.41 16.48
C VAL A 230 -22.32 -3.06 15.98
N ILE A 231 -21.19 -2.58 16.50
CA ILE A 231 -20.57 -1.32 16.05
C ILE A 231 -20.23 -1.39 14.55
N PHE A 232 -19.71 -2.52 14.06
CA PHE A 232 -19.44 -2.67 12.65
C PHE A 232 -20.72 -2.60 11.80
N LEU A 233 -21.78 -3.31 12.18
CA LEU A 233 -23.05 -3.34 11.44
C LEU A 233 -23.75 -1.98 11.47
N VAL A 234 -23.89 -1.39 12.66
CA VAL A 234 -24.49 -0.06 12.85
C VAL A 234 -23.64 1.00 12.19
N GLY A 235 -22.32 0.99 12.37
CA GLY A 235 -21.40 1.95 11.75
C GLY A 235 -21.40 1.87 10.24
N THR A 236 -21.49 0.66 9.66
CA THR A 236 -21.65 0.49 8.20
C THR A 236 -23.01 1.02 7.74
N GLY A 237 -24.08 0.72 8.47
CA GLY A 237 -25.42 1.26 8.18
C GLY A 237 -25.45 2.79 8.22
N MET A 238 -24.89 3.39 9.28
CA MET A 238 -24.76 4.84 9.41
C MET A 238 -23.92 5.43 8.30
N LEU A 239 -22.79 4.82 7.93
CA LEU A 239 -21.97 5.28 6.82
C LEU A 239 -22.74 5.29 5.51
N VAL A 240 -23.52 4.24 5.23
CA VAL A 240 -24.39 4.19 4.04
C VAL A 240 -25.43 5.30 4.07
N VAL A 241 -26.11 5.51 5.21
CA VAL A 241 -27.07 6.62 5.35
C VAL A 241 -26.39 7.97 5.17
N THR A 242 -25.23 8.19 5.78
CA THR A 242 -24.46 9.44 5.63
C THR A 242 -24.06 9.66 4.18
N ILE A 243 -23.62 8.64 3.45
CA ILE A 243 -23.31 8.75 2.03
C ILE A 243 -24.56 9.10 1.22
N LEU A 244 -25.69 8.42 1.46
CA LEU A 244 -26.95 8.70 0.75
C LEU A 244 -27.45 10.13 1.02
N VAL A 245 -27.41 10.57 2.27
CA VAL A 245 -27.75 11.95 2.67
C VAL A 245 -26.78 12.93 2.03
N ALA A 246 -25.49 12.64 2.05
CA ALA A 246 -24.47 13.48 1.44
C ALA A 246 -24.66 13.66 -0.07
N LEU A 247 -24.99 12.57 -0.77
CA LEU A 247 -25.30 12.62 -2.21
C LEU A 247 -26.56 13.45 -2.50
N ASN A 248 -27.57 13.41 -1.63
CA ASN A 248 -28.80 14.19 -1.78
C ASN A 248 -28.62 15.68 -1.43
N LEU A 249 -27.70 16.01 -0.52
CA LEU A 249 -27.49 17.38 -0.03
C LEU A 249 -26.37 18.13 -0.77
N GLY A 250 -25.82 17.58 -1.86
CA GLY A 250 -24.70 18.22 -2.58
C GLY A 250 -23.41 18.31 -1.74
N LEU A 251 -23.24 17.42 -0.75
CA LEU A 251 -22.08 17.41 0.16
C LEU A 251 -20.75 17.13 -0.58
N MET A 252 -20.83 16.69 -1.84
CA MET A 252 -19.68 16.64 -2.73
C MET A 252 -19.04 18.04 -2.85
N ASP A 253 -19.85 19.09 -3.04
CA ASP A 253 -19.38 20.48 -3.15
C ASP A 253 -18.81 21.00 -1.81
N PHE A 254 -19.33 20.52 -0.68
CA PHE A 254 -18.82 20.85 0.66
C PHE A 254 -17.49 20.15 0.97
N VAL A 255 -17.37 18.87 0.65
CA VAL A 255 -16.13 18.10 0.80
C VAL A 255 -15.06 18.64 -0.14
N LEU A 256 -15.42 18.96 -1.39
CA LEU A 256 -14.56 19.69 -2.32
C LEU A 256 -14.16 21.06 -1.73
N GLY A 257 -15.09 21.82 -1.14
CA GLY A 257 -14.78 23.08 -0.45
C GLY A 257 -13.77 22.95 0.71
N LEU A 258 -13.75 21.82 1.43
CA LEU A 258 -12.76 21.51 2.48
C LEU A 258 -11.36 21.19 1.93
N PHE A 259 -11.25 20.76 0.67
CA PHE A 259 -9.97 20.51 -0.01
C PHE A 259 -9.33 21.78 -0.62
N GLY A 260 -9.97 22.94 -0.43
CA GLY A 260 -9.50 24.24 -0.90
C GLY A 260 -10.24 24.71 -2.16
N LYS A 261 -11.23 25.58 -1.96
CA LYS A 261 -11.72 26.55 -2.96
C LYS A 261 -10.52 27.36 -3.50
N ASP A 262 -10.26 27.58 -4.79
CA ASP A 262 -11.14 27.61 -5.96
C ASP A 262 -10.39 27.35 -7.31
N SER A 263 -9.22 26.72 -7.31
CA SER A 263 -8.37 26.61 -8.53
C SER A 263 -7.80 25.21 -8.80
N THR A 264 -7.28 24.52 -7.78
CA THR A 264 -6.77 23.14 -7.96
C THR A 264 -7.89 22.10 -8.16
N LEU A 265 -9.04 22.30 -7.52
CA LEU A 265 -10.20 21.42 -7.68
C LEU A 265 -10.98 21.69 -8.96
N THR A 266 -11.07 22.95 -9.40
CA THR A 266 -11.67 23.31 -10.70
C THR A 266 -10.85 22.73 -11.86
N GLY A 267 -9.51 22.73 -11.75
CA GLY A 267 -8.65 22.02 -12.69
C GLY A 267 -8.89 20.50 -12.69
N ARG A 268 -9.08 19.88 -11.51
CA ARG A 268 -9.35 18.43 -11.39
C ARG A 268 -10.74 18.04 -11.88
N THR A 269 -11.78 18.80 -11.57
CA THR A 269 -13.16 18.49 -12.03
C THR A 269 -13.25 18.56 -13.54
N TYR A 270 -12.62 19.56 -14.17
CA TYR A 270 -12.50 19.61 -15.62
C TYR A 270 -11.71 18.40 -16.16
N LEU A 271 -10.55 18.09 -15.58
CA LEU A 271 -9.75 16.93 -16.00
C LEU A 271 -10.53 15.61 -15.88
N TRP A 272 -11.35 15.47 -14.84
CA TRP A 272 -12.23 14.31 -14.63
C TRP A 272 -13.35 14.21 -15.66
N GLU A 273 -13.94 15.34 -16.04
CA GLU A 273 -14.91 15.40 -17.14
C GLU A 273 -14.26 14.97 -18.46
N GLN A 274 -13.06 15.44 -18.75
CA GLN A 274 -12.31 15.01 -19.94
C GLN A 274 -12.00 13.51 -19.90
N GLY A 275 -11.63 12.98 -18.73
CA GLY A 275 -11.44 11.54 -18.54
C GLY A 275 -12.73 10.74 -18.73
N TRP A 276 -13.87 11.24 -18.25
CA TRP A 276 -15.17 10.61 -18.48
C TRP A 276 -15.54 10.56 -19.96
N ASN A 277 -15.37 11.68 -20.67
CA ASN A 277 -15.61 11.76 -22.12
C ASN A 277 -14.67 10.83 -22.89
N ALA A 278 -13.41 10.70 -22.46
CA ALA A 278 -12.48 9.74 -23.04
C ALA A 278 -12.92 8.29 -22.80
N ALA A 279 -13.35 7.95 -21.58
CA ALA A 279 -13.82 6.61 -21.23
C ALA A 279 -15.05 6.18 -22.04
N GLN A 280 -15.94 7.11 -22.41
CA GLN A 280 -17.12 6.81 -23.23
C GLN A 280 -16.79 6.27 -24.63
N ARG A 281 -15.58 6.54 -25.15
CA ARG A 281 -15.15 6.04 -26.47
C ARG A 281 -14.77 4.56 -26.46
N ALA A 282 -14.29 4.05 -25.32
CA ALA A 282 -13.90 2.64 -25.14
C ALA A 282 -14.38 2.10 -23.78
N PRO A 283 -15.69 2.05 -23.51
CA PRO A 283 -16.22 1.96 -22.15
C PRO A 283 -15.96 0.61 -21.46
N MET A 284 -15.86 -0.48 -22.22
CA MET A 284 -15.68 -1.82 -21.65
C MET A 284 -14.21 -2.14 -21.38
N LEU A 285 -13.34 -1.90 -22.36
CA LEU A 285 -11.94 -2.36 -22.37
C LEU A 285 -10.91 -1.25 -22.18
N GLY A 286 -11.29 0.02 -22.35
CA GLY A 286 -10.37 1.16 -22.38
C GLY A 286 -9.45 1.15 -23.59
N VAL A 287 -8.50 2.09 -23.59
CA VAL A 287 -7.52 2.26 -24.70
C VAL A 287 -6.26 1.39 -24.56
N GLY A 288 -6.16 0.59 -23.50
CA GLY A 288 -4.97 -0.19 -23.15
C GLY A 288 -4.22 0.38 -21.94
N TYR A 289 -3.64 -0.50 -21.12
CA TYR A 289 -2.92 -0.10 -19.92
C TYR A 289 -1.71 0.80 -20.25
N ALA A 290 -1.58 1.94 -19.56
CA ALA A 290 -0.54 2.93 -19.80
C ALA A 290 -0.51 3.47 -21.25
N ALA A 291 -1.62 3.40 -21.99
CA ALA A 291 -1.69 3.78 -23.39
C ALA A 291 -2.27 5.19 -23.63
N TYR A 292 -2.87 5.81 -22.61
CA TYR A 292 -3.50 7.12 -22.77
C TYR A 292 -2.48 8.26 -22.74
N TRP A 293 -1.65 8.31 -21.69
CA TRP A 293 -0.64 9.37 -21.48
C TRP A 293 0.65 9.11 -22.26
N VAL A 294 0.54 9.07 -23.60
CA VAL A 294 1.64 8.75 -24.52
C VAL A 294 1.84 9.89 -25.51
N GLN A 295 3.11 10.25 -25.77
CA GLN A 295 3.46 11.26 -26.76
C GLN A 295 2.96 10.86 -28.16
N GLY A 296 2.31 11.81 -28.83
CA GLY A 296 1.62 11.57 -30.11
C GLY A 296 0.16 11.12 -29.99
N PHE A 297 -0.34 10.79 -28.79
CA PHE A 297 -1.77 10.56 -28.59
C PHE A 297 -2.50 11.91 -28.50
N ALA A 298 -3.40 12.20 -29.45
CA ALA A 298 -3.95 13.54 -29.66
C ALA A 298 -4.58 14.17 -28.41
N GLU A 299 -5.34 13.39 -27.62
CA GLU A 299 -5.97 13.92 -26.42
C GLU A 299 -4.98 14.15 -25.27
N ALA A 300 -3.92 13.33 -25.16
CA ALA A 300 -2.87 13.57 -24.17
C ALA A 300 -2.08 14.83 -24.52
N GLU A 301 -1.73 15.02 -25.79
CA GLU A 301 -1.06 16.24 -26.27
C GLU A 301 -1.92 17.50 -26.03
N ARG A 302 -3.24 17.42 -26.30
CA ARG A 302 -4.17 18.52 -26.00
C ARG A 302 -4.18 18.86 -24.51
N LEU A 303 -4.35 17.86 -23.64
CA LEU A 303 -4.43 18.08 -22.19
C LEU A 303 -3.08 18.55 -21.62
N TRP A 304 -1.94 18.04 -22.09
CA TRP A 304 -0.64 18.57 -21.66
C TRP A 304 -0.47 20.04 -22.04
N ASN A 305 -0.89 20.45 -23.24
CA ASN A 305 -0.83 21.86 -23.63
C ASN A 305 -1.77 22.73 -22.78
N GLU A 306 -2.99 22.27 -22.52
CA GLU A 306 -3.99 23.00 -21.73
C GLU A 306 -3.58 23.18 -20.26
N PHE A 307 -2.90 22.19 -19.69
CA PHE A 307 -2.38 22.23 -18.31
C PHE A 307 -0.92 22.69 -18.23
N TYR A 308 -0.35 23.22 -19.32
CA TYR A 308 1.03 23.74 -19.37
C TYR A 308 2.12 22.71 -18.98
N ILE A 309 1.88 21.43 -19.25
CA ILE A 309 2.81 20.32 -18.96
C ILE A 309 3.80 20.16 -20.12
N THR A 310 4.86 20.98 -20.11
CA THR A 310 5.88 21.00 -21.17
C THR A 310 6.71 19.72 -21.27
N THR A 311 6.82 18.95 -20.17
CA THR A 311 7.55 17.68 -20.13
C THR A 311 6.82 16.52 -20.81
N ARG A 312 5.51 16.67 -21.09
CA ARG A 312 4.66 15.64 -21.71
C ARG A 312 4.82 14.24 -21.10
N THR A 313 4.99 14.21 -19.78
CA THR A 313 5.23 13.01 -18.97
C THR A 313 4.78 13.26 -17.53
N GLY A 314 4.54 12.20 -16.75
CA GLY A 314 4.26 12.32 -15.31
C GLY A 314 2.91 12.94 -14.96
N PHE A 315 1.97 12.97 -15.90
CA PHE A 315 0.63 13.53 -15.75
C PHE A 315 -0.41 12.41 -15.76
N HIS A 316 -1.51 12.61 -15.03
CA HIS A 316 -2.58 11.62 -14.88
C HIS A 316 -3.89 12.28 -14.43
N PHE A 317 -5.01 11.56 -14.47
CA PHE A 317 -6.33 12.11 -14.11
C PHE A 317 -6.49 12.45 -12.63
N HIS A 318 -5.49 12.17 -11.77
CA HIS A 318 -5.57 12.40 -10.32
C HIS A 318 -6.80 11.71 -9.70
N ASN A 319 -7.26 10.62 -10.30
CA ASN A 319 -8.34 9.80 -9.77
C ASN A 319 -8.15 8.39 -10.33
N THR A 320 -7.86 7.45 -9.44
CA THR A 320 -7.56 6.06 -9.80
C THR A 320 -8.70 5.43 -10.61
N TYR A 321 -9.95 5.77 -10.34
CA TYR A 321 -11.09 5.16 -11.01
C TYR A 321 -11.30 5.71 -12.42
N ILE A 322 -11.12 7.02 -12.61
CA ILE A 322 -11.17 7.64 -13.95
C ILE A 322 -10.01 7.15 -14.79
N GLU A 323 -8.81 7.10 -14.22
CA GLU A 323 -7.63 6.53 -14.88
C GLU A 323 -7.89 5.08 -15.33
N ALA A 324 -8.42 4.23 -14.42
CA ALA A 324 -8.77 2.86 -14.76
C ALA A 324 -9.86 2.77 -15.84
N LEU A 325 -10.87 3.63 -15.81
CA LEU A 325 -11.93 3.64 -16.82
C LEU A 325 -11.40 4.00 -18.21
N VAL A 326 -10.50 4.98 -18.29
CA VAL A 326 -9.91 5.40 -19.57
C VAL A 326 -8.97 4.33 -20.12
N GLU A 327 -8.03 3.85 -19.31
CA GLU A 327 -7.00 2.92 -19.79
C GLU A 327 -7.48 1.48 -19.89
N LEU A 328 -8.35 1.05 -18.98
CA LEU A 328 -8.71 -0.36 -18.79
C LEU A 328 -10.22 -0.63 -18.86
N GLY A 329 -11.03 0.41 -19.08
CA GLY A 329 -12.48 0.31 -19.17
C GLY A 329 -13.15 -0.09 -17.85
N PHE A 330 -14.46 -0.31 -17.93
CA PHE A 330 -15.27 -0.74 -16.79
C PHE A 330 -14.77 -2.05 -16.18
N VAL A 331 -14.23 -2.96 -17.00
CA VAL A 331 -13.67 -4.24 -16.52
C VAL A 331 -12.49 -4.00 -15.60
N GLY A 332 -11.50 -3.21 -16.01
CA GLY A 332 -10.33 -2.91 -15.18
C GLY A 332 -10.68 -2.09 -13.95
N ALA A 333 -11.52 -1.07 -14.09
CA ALA A 333 -12.01 -0.25 -12.98
C ALA A 333 -12.73 -1.10 -11.92
N THR A 334 -13.53 -2.08 -12.36
CA THR A 334 -14.19 -3.03 -11.45
C THR A 334 -13.18 -3.93 -10.75
N LEU A 335 -12.23 -4.51 -11.48
CA LEU A 335 -11.23 -5.41 -10.91
C LEU A 335 -10.36 -4.73 -9.85
N VAL A 336 -9.84 -3.53 -10.12
CA VAL A 336 -9.04 -2.79 -9.13
C VAL A 336 -9.88 -2.38 -7.91
N SER A 337 -11.13 -1.96 -8.12
CA SER A 337 -12.06 -1.65 -7.03
C SER A 337 -12.34 -2.87 -6.16
N LEU A 338 -12.54 -4.04 -6.77
CA LEU A 338 -12.70 -5.29 -6.04
C LEU A 338 -11.46 -5.65 -5.23
N VAL A 339 -10.23 -5.43 -5.75
CA VAL A 339 -8.99 -5.65 -4.99
C VAL A 339 -8.97 -4.75 -3.75
N ILE A 340 -9.24 -3.46 -3.90
CA ILE A 340 -9.24 -2.48 -2.79
C ILE A 340 -10.29 -2.86 -1.75
N LEU A 341 -11.55 -3.03 -2.17
CA LEU A 341 -12.68 -3.31 -1.29
C LEU A 341 -12.53 -4.67 -0.60
N ARG A 342 -12.10 -5.71 -1.32
CA ARG A 342 -11.87 -7.05 -0.74
C ARG A 342 -10.78 -7.03 0.32
N THR A 343 -9.72 -6.24 0.09
CA THR A 343 -8.61 -6.10 1.04
C THR A 343 -9.06 -5.38 2.30
N LEU A 344 -9.70 -4.23 2.14
CA LEU A 344 -10.20 -3.42 3.25
C LEU A 344 -11.22 -4.20 4.08
N TYR A 345 -12.24 -4.76 3.41
CA TYR A 345 -13.25 -5.60 4.07
C TYR A 345 -12.60 -6.79 4.78
N GLY A 346 -11.61 -7.44 4.16
CA GLY A 346 -10.92 -8.58 4.78
C GLY A 346 -10.24 -8.23 6.11
N HIS A 347 -9.56 -7.09 6.20
CA HIS A 347 -8.88 -6.67 7.43
C HIS A 347 -9.86 -6.11 8.48
N VAL A 348 -10.81 -5.29 8.07
CA VAL A 348 -11.83 -4.74 8.99
C VAL A 348 -12.72 -5.87 9.54
N SER A 349 -13.16 -6.81 8.69
CA SER A 349 -13.94 -7.98 9.13
C SER A 349 -13.13 -8.90 10.05
N ALA A 350 -11.82 -9.03 9.85
CA ALA A 350 -10.96 -9.76 10.77
C ALA A 350 -10.90 -9.11 12.17
N VAL A 351 -10.95 -7.77 12.24
CA VAL A 351 -11.02 -7.03 13.51
C VAL A 351 -12.43 -7.12 14.13
N ALA A 352 -13.49 -6.95 13.35
CA ALA A 352 -14.87 -6.93 13.84
C ALA A 352 -15.38 -8.32 14.22
N PHE A 353 -15.22 -9.29 13.32
CA PHE A 353 -15.76 -10.63 13.46
C PHE A 353 -14.72 -11.64 13.93
N GLY A 354 -13.42 -11.35 13.90
CA GLY A 354 -12.33 -12.27 14.25
C GLY A 354 -11.71 -12.05 15.64
N THR A 355 -10.58 -12.73 15.89
CA THR A 355 -9.68 -12.42 17.01
C THR A 355 -8.98 -11.11 16.70
N TRP A 356 -9.04 -10.14 17.62
CA TRP A 356 -8.38 -8.85 17.43
C TRP A 356 -6.87 -9.05 17.26
N ARG A 357 -6.29 -8.41 16.23
CA ARG A 357 -4.86 -8.47 15.92
C ARG A 357 -4.40 -7.11 15.42
N ALA A 358 -3.25 -6.66 15.92
CA ALA A 358 -2.63 -5.42 15.48
C ALA A 358 -2.38 -5.41 13.97
N ASP A 359 -1.88 -6.51 13.41
CA ASP A 359 -1.63 -6.67 11.97
C ASP A 359 -2.83 -6.27 11.09
N SER A 360 -4.04 -6.71 11.46
CA SER A 360 -5.25 -6.37 10.70
C SER A 360 -5.65 -4.91 10.87
N VAL A 361 -5.40 -4.30 12.03
CA VAL A 361 -5.66 -2.86 12.25
C VAL A 361 -4.69 -2.02 11.42
N VAL A 362 -3.40 -2.38 11.39
CA VAL A 362 -2.38 -1.71 10.59
C VAL A 362 -2.70 -1.83 9.09
N LEU A 363 -2.97 -3.03 8.60
CA LEU A 363 -3.25 -3.19 7.17
C LEU A 363 -4.61 -2.58 6.77
N ALA A 364 -5.61 -2.54 7.66
CA ALA A 364 -6.85 -1.79 7.42
C ALA A 364 -6.60 -0.28 7.31
N GLY A 365 -5.77 0.30 8.18
CA GLY A 365 -5.43 1.72 8.11
C GLY A 365 -4.67 2.07 6.82
N VAL A 366 -3.69 1.26 6.42
CA VAL A 366 -3.03 1.41 5.11
C VAL A 366 -4.06 1.42 3.97
N MET A 367 -5.00 0.46 3.97
CA MET A 367 -6.03 0.39 2.94
C MET A 367 -6.98 1.59 2.95
N VAL A 368 -7.33 2.14 4.11
CA VAL A 368 -8.16 3.34 4.19
C VAL A 368 -7.42 4.58 3.68
N LEU A 369 -6.14 4.73 4.03
CA LEU A 369 -5.32 5.81 3.47
C LEU A 369 -5.31 5.73 1.93
N LEU A 370 -5.02 4.55 1.38
CA LEU A 370 -5.02 4.33 -0.07
C LEU A 370 -6.40 4.52 -0.70
N LEU A 371 -7.48 4.09 -0.04
CA LEU A 371 -8.84 4.28 -0.53
C LEU A 371 -9.21 5.77 -0.60
N ILE A 372 -8.96 6.54 0.47
CA ILE A 372 -9.23 7.99 0.47
C ILE A 372 -8.45 8.67 -0.66
N ARG A 373 -7.16 8.35 -0.77
CA ARG A 373 -6.29 8.96 -1.80
C ARG A 373 -6.65 8.51 -3.21
N SER A 374 -7.20 7.31 -3.41
CA SER A 374 -7.57 6.80 -4.74
C SER A 374 -8.58 7.67 -5.49
N PHE A 375 -9.39 8.46 -4.78
CA PHE A 375 -10.33 9.41 -5.41
C PHE A 375 -9.68 10.68 -5.94
N VAL A 376 -8.44 10.97 -5.52
CA VAL A 376 -7.76 12.25 -5.77
C VAL A 376 -6.30 12.10 -6.19
N GLU A 377 -5.79 10.88 -6.30
CA GLU A 377 -4.45 10.52 -6.79
C GLU A 377 -4.45 9.12 -7.43
N VAL A 378 -3.42 8.82 -8.23
CA VAL A 378 -3.20 7.51 -8.90
C VAL A 378 -2.02 6.78 -8.27
N GLU A 379 -2.21 6.28 -7.04
CA GLU A 379 -1.14 5.64 -6.25
C GLU A 379 -1.20 4.10 -6.27
N ILE A 380 -2.10 3.52 -7.05
CA ILE A 380 -2.42 2.07 -7.00
C ILE A 380 -2.23 1.37 -8.36
N LEU A 381 -2.38 2.10 -9.47
CA LEU A 381 -2.36 1.52 -10.82
C LEU A 381 -0.97 1.46 -11.46
N ASN A 382 0.03 2.14 -10.91
CA ASN A 382 1.37 2.16 -11.49
C ASN A 382 2.30 1.10 -10.84
N PRO A 383 3.26 0.56 -11.61
CA PRO A 383 4.34 -0.25 -11.06
C PRO A 383 5.31 0.61 -10.24
N TYR A 384 6.06 -0.03 -9.36
CA TYR A 384 7.16 0.61 -8.62
C TYR A 384 6.76 1.83 -7.80
N ILE A 385 5.53 1.85 -7.26
CA ILE A 385 5.10 2.87 -6.31
C ILE A 385 4.65 2.24 -5.00
N MET A 386 4.77 2.99 -3.91
CA MET A 386 4.50 2.47 -2.56
C MET A 386 3.05 2.04 -2.39
N GLY A 387 2.09 2.80 -2.93
CA GLY A 387 0.66 2.53 -2.74
C GLY A 387 0.24 1.18 -3.31
N SER A 388 0.59 0.90 -4.56
CA SER A 388 0.31 -0.40 -5.19
C SER A 388 1.01 -1.55 -4.48
N PHE A 389 2.27 -1.38 -4.05
CA PHE A 389 2.99 -2.41 -3.28
C PHE A 389 2.29 -2.71 -1.95
N LEU A 390 1.92 -1.68 -1.20
CA LEU A 390 1.24 -1.80 0.09
C LEU A 390 -0.17 -2.40 -0.06
N MET A 391 -0.90 -2.06 -1.12
CA MET A 391 -2.20 -2.67 -1.42
C MET A 391 -2.05 -4.18 -1.63
N TYR A 392 -1.16 -4.60 -2.54
CA TYR A 392 -0.98 -6.02 -2.81
C TYR A 392 -0.38 -6.78 -1.63
N PHE A 393 0.57 -6.17 -0.90
CA PHE A 393 1.07 -6.75 0.35
C PHE A 393 -0.07 -6.99 1.34
N SER A 394 -0.95 -6.00 1.51
CA SER A 394 -2.12 -6.08 2.38
C SER A 394 -3.10 -7.17 1.92
N PHE A 395 -3.35 -7.29 0.61
CA PHE A 395 -4.20 -8.34 0.04
C PHE A 395 -3.64 -9.73 0.36
N PHE A 396 -2.36 -9.97 0.04
CA PHE A 396 -1.75 -11.28 0.20
C PHE A 396 -1.57 -11.70 1.67
N LYS A 397 -1.61 -10.76 2.61
CA LYS A 397 -1.67 -11.03 4.06
C LYS A 397 -3.02 -11.54 4.56
N LEU A 398 -4.10 -11.42 3.79
CA LEU A 398 -5.40 -11.97 4.18
C LEU A 398 -5.40 -13.51 4.25
N ALA A 399 -4.75 -14.16 3.29
CA ALA A 399 -4.60 -15.60 3.28
C ALA A 399 -3.51 -16.01 4.27
N ARG A 400 -3.89 -16.50 5.45
CA ARG A 400 -2.90 -16.92 6.46
C ARG A 400 -2.15 -18.15 5.96
N LEU A 401 -0.82 -18.10 5.97
CA LEU A 401 -0.02 -19.31 6.01
C LEU A 401 -0.27 -19.97 7.37
N PRO A 402 -0.67 -21.25 7.45
CA PRO A 402 -0.55 -21.98 8.69
C PRO A 402 0.92 -21.94 9.06
N VAL A 403 1.27 -21.30 10.18
CA VAL A 403 2.61 -21.43 10.76
C VAL A 403 2.80 -22.93 10.93
N ALA A 404 3.76 -23.49 10.19
CA ALA A 404 4.15 -24.87 10.37
C ALA A 404 4.75 -24.96 11.77
N ARG A 405 3.90 -25.14 12.79
CA ARG A 405 4.36 -25.62 14.09
C ARG A 405 5.14 -26.88 13.77
N PRO A 406 6.39 -27.02 14.21
CA PRO A 406 7.08 -28.30 14.15
C PRO A 406 6.40 -29.23 15.16
N ARG A 407 5.18 -29.68 14.81
CA ARG A 407 4.35 -30.58 15.61
C ARG A 407 4.81 -32.04 15.47
N ARG A 408 5.86 -32.28 14.69
CA ARG A 408 6.42 -33.61 14.41
C ARG A 408 7.76 -33.89 15.08
N SER A 409 8.44 -32.90 15.67
CA SER A 409 9.66 -33.18 16.46
C SER A 409 9.33 -33.52 17.90
N ALA A 410 8.42 -32.78 18.56
CA ALA A 410 8.01 -33.08 19.94
C ALA A 410 7.32 -34.44 20.05
N ALA A 411 6.37 -34.76 19.15
CA ALA A 411 5.71 -36.07 19.13
C ALA A 411 6.66 -37.23 18.81
N ARG A 412 7.66 -37.04 17.94
CA ARG A 412 8.70 -38.06 17.70
C ARG A 412 9.68 -38.21 18.85
N ILE A 413 9.95 -37.14 19.60
CA ILE A 413 10.82 -37.20 20.78
C ILE A 413 10.07 -37.89 21.93
N GLU A 414 8.78 -37.61 22.11
CA GLU A 414 7.93 -38.33 23.06
C GLU A 414 7.75 -39.81 22.67
N GLU A 415 7.47 -40.12 21.40
CA GLU A 415 7.42 -41.51 20.91
C GLU A 415 8.78 -42.20 21.01
N ALA A 416 9.90 -41.50 20.74
CA ALA A 416 11.24 -42.07 20.89
C ALA A 416 11.65 -42.26 22.35
N ASN A 417 11.21 -41.39 23.26
CA ASN A 417 11.45 -41.51 24.69
C ASN A 417 10.56 -42.61 25.31
N ALA A 418 9.32 -42.74 24.85
CA ALA A 418 8.41 -43.83 25.22
C ALA A 418 8.91 -45.18 24.67
N ALA A 419 9.39 -45.24 23.43
CA ALA A 419 9.97 -46.45 22.85
C ALA A 419 11.34 -46.83 23.45
N ARG A 420 12.04 -45.89 24.10
CA ARG A 420 13.31 -46.14 24.80
C ARG A 420 13.14 -46.46 26.30
N GLY A 421 11.90 -46.55 26.80
CA GLY A 421 11.63 -46.91 28.20
C GLY A 421 12.21 -45.93 29.22
N TRP A 422 12.46 -44.66 28.84
CA TRP A 422 13.02 -43.69 29.77
C TRP A 422 11.92 -43.10 30.65
N SER A 423 11.70 -43.69 31.82
CA SER A 423 11.03 -43.04 32.94
C SER A 423 12.04 -42.17 33.69
N GLY A 424 12.05 -40.85 33.42
CA GLY A 424 12.82 -39.92 34.24
C GLY A 424 12.35 -40.00 35.70
N PRO A 425 13.21 -39.67 36.68
CA PRO A 425 12.88 -39.84 38.10
C PRO A 425 11.63 -39.02 38.46
N GLU A 426 10.66 -39.66 39.11
CA GLU A 426 9.50 -38.99 39.70
C GLU A 426 9.99 -37.93 40.71
N PRO A 427 9.39 -36.73 40.74
CA PRO A 427 9.67 -35.77 41.79
C PRO A 427 9.08 -36.32 43.10
N GLY A 428 9.94 -37.02 43.85
CA GLY A 428 9.66 -37.48 45.19
C GLY A 428 9.30 -36.31 46.11
N THR A 429 8.14 -36.46 46.71
CA THR A 429 7.73 -35.82 47.96
C THR A 429 8.80 -36.06 49.03
N ASP A 430 9.38 -35.01 49.58
CA ASP A 430 9.91 -35.05 50.94
C ASP A 430 9.55 -33.76 51.68
N ALA A 431 8.77 -33.95 52.73
CA ALA A 431 8.48 -32.99 53.76
C ALA A 431 9.48 -33.15 54.90
N ALA A 432 9.72 -32.06 55.63
CA ALA A 432 10.28 -31.99 56.98
C ALA A 432 11.77 -32.33 57.18
N ARG A 433 12.60 -31.28 57.32
CA ARG A 433 13.22 -30.87 58.60
C ARG A 433 13.85 -29.49 58.49
#